data_AF-A0A2N5U3L8-F1
#
_entry.id   AF-A0A2N5U3L8-F1
#
_cell.length_a   1.000
_cell.length_b   1.000
_cell.length_c   1.000
_cell.angle_alpha   90.00
_cell.angle_beta   90.00
_cell.angle_gamma   90.00
#
_symmetry.space_group_name_H-M   'P 1'
#
loop_
_entity.id
_entity.type
_entity.pdbx_description
1 polymer ?
#
loop_
_entity_poly.entity_id
_entity_poly.type
_entity_poly.pdbx_seq_one_letter_code
_entity_poly.pdbx_strand_id
1 'polypeptide(L)'
;MSSQAENNAAISCPQSLLDKVDEIRKLGLTSKISLPQIAVVGDQSSGKSTLLEYISGVTFPKDAGMCTCFVTEVRMRPANEFSAQVLINNQVDARLSPPESKEDVAVVVEKAKALFMDGGNQSIYDDILTVDLSGPDLPMLTLVDLPGYVQTHTSGQSETIVQDIENLVEKYLADSRTIILAVIPVTRDFETNVAIRHIRTFDGEGNRTMCVLTKPDLVDRGTESRVFETLSGDKMYLSRGYHIVKNKSYEDCQADVSREETLRKESVFFGRAPWSSIRGSDRGIQNLIEKLTDTLTNQVDQEFSGIKKDLIQQKLKLELELKALGSGLTNDLDKLTLLQTNISHVMQQFKYLVDGQYGAGDFAQGFYLRSLVRDRNEVFHKKIICVTTTATKKLDVPGIMKATRGRELQGMVPLETFVVLCRRVVQAWSSIAEQHIDQVCNLASQVFEEVIQKRCDKILVNYFSERMTEFIDHQKKIMHEAARAILDDEINLPSTLQNTDFAKKWGNEESKEDAQMRDILGNYCLTAANRYSDAICLYVIERGLFKNCDVRGAEWFMADPAALSRFREPRQSARLRESLPQEIEKLQKAISIL
;
A
#
# COMPACT_ATOMS: atom_id res chain seq x y z
N MET A 1 69.23 24.53 -17.13
CA MET A 1 68.02 25.10 -16.50
C MET A 1 67.04 25.44 -17.60
N SER A 2 65.76 25.12 -17.33
CA SER A 2 64.54 25.33 -18.13
C SER A 2 64.47 24.68 -19.52
N SER A 3 63.79 23.52 -19.58
CA SER A 3 63.03 23.10 -20.75
C SER A 3 61.56 23.00 -20.34
N GLN A 4 60.72 23.71 -21.10
CA GLN A 4 59.27 23.71 -21.06
C GLN A 4 58.72 22.29 -21.25
N ALA A 5 57.71 21.92 -20.46
CA ALA A 5 56.82 20.81 -20.76
C ALA A 5 55.41 21.39 -20.95
N GLU A 6 54.98 21.39 -22.21
CA GLU A 6 53.69 21.86 -22.68
C GLU A 6 52.59 20.82 -22.43
N ASN A 7 51.45 21.32 -21.93
CA ASN A 7 50.07 20.94 -22.25
C ASN A 7 49.79 19.49 -22.70
N ASN A 8 49.51 18.61 -21.75
CA ASN A 8 48.50 17.57 -21.94
C ASN A 8 47.21 18.01 -21.24
N ALA A 9 46.31 18.62 -22.01
CA ALA A 9 44.93 18.83 -21.62
C ALA A 9 44.23 17.46 -21.59
N ALA A 10 44.36 16.77 -20.45
CA ALA A 10 43.51 15.63 -20.13
C ALA A 10 42.07 16.13 -20.03
N ILE A 11 41.21 15.56 -20.87
CA ILE A 11 39.75 15.72 -20.85
C ILE A 11 39.26 15.38 -19.43
N SER A 12 38.92 16.40 -18.63
CA SER A 12 38.40 16.24 -17.28
C SER A 12 36.95 16.72 -17.22
N CYS A 13 36.03 15.75 -17.28
CA CYS A 13 34.73 15.84 -16.62
C CYS A 13 34.72 14.76 -15.52
N PRO A 14 34.23 15.04 -14.30
CA PRO A 14 34.85 14.52 -13.09
C PRO A 14 34.26 13.17 -12.69
N GLN A 15 35.13 12.16 -12.56
CA GLN A 15 34.84 10.84 -11.97
C GLN A 15 33.88 10.91 -10.77
N SER A 16 33.95 11.98 -9.99
CA SER A 16 33.09 12.28 -8.84
C SER A 16 31.57 12.18 -9.03
N LEU A 17 30.98 12.47 -10.19
CA LEU A 17 29.50 12.46 -10.32
C LEU A 17 28.96 11.05 -10.56
N LEU A 18 29.66 10.26 -11.36
CA LEU A 18 29.35 8.85 -11.55
C LEU A 18 29.61 8.06 -10.27
N ASP A 19 30.68 8.39 -9.54
CA ASP A 19 30.96 7.83 -8.21
C ASP A 19 29.80 8.09 -7.23
N LYS A 20 29.26 9.32 -7.21
CA LYS A 20 28.08 9.66 -6.37
C LYS A 20 26.85 8.83 -6.73
N VAL A 21 26.56 8.64 -8.02
CA VAL A 21 25.42 7.81 -8.46
C VAL A 21 25.61 6.35 -8.01
N ASP A 22 26.84 5.86 -8.01
CA ASP A 22 27.14 4.50 -7.53
C ASP A 22 27.04 4.35 -6.02
N GLU A 23 27.49 5.34 -5.26
CA GLU A 23 27.29 5.36 -3.80
C GLU A 23 25.80 5.32 -3.46
N ILE A 24 24.97 6.05 -4.19
CA ILE A 24 23.50 5.99 -4.04
C ILE A 24 22.98 4.61 -4.41
N ARG A 25 23.50 3.98 -5.47
CA ARG A 25 23.13 2.61 -5.88
C ARG A 25 23.45 1.59 -4.78
N LYS A 26 24.60 1.71 -4.13
CA LYS A 26 25.05 0.84 -3.01
C LYS A 26 24.15 0.95 -1.77
N LEU A 27 23.43 2.06 -1.59
CA LEU A 27 22.44 2.19 -0.50
C LEU A 27 21.16 1.35 -0.73
N GLY A 28 21.01 0.73 -1.91
CA GLY A 28 19.87 -0.13 -2.24
C GLY A 28 18.58 0.63 -2.48
N LEU A 29 18.67 1.88 -2.97
CA LEU A 29 17.53 2.76 -3.25
C LEU A 29 16.98 2.62 -4.68
N THR A 30 17.56 1.73 -5.51
CA THR A 30 17.23 1.53 -6.92
C THR A 30 15.78 1.12 -7.17
N SER A 31 15.12 0.50 -6.20
CA SER A 31 13.70 0.13 -6.30
C SER A 31 12.74 1.31 -6.12
N LYS A 32 13.21 2.42 -5.55
CA LYS A 32 12.38 3.61 -5.25
C LYS A 32 12.74 4.82 -6.09
N ILE A 33 13.95 4.82 -6.67
CA ILE A 33 14.52 5.96 -7.38
C ILE A 33 15.23 5.48 -8.64
N SER A 34 14.80 6.01 -9.78
CA SER A 34 15.45 5.80 -11.07
C SER A 34 16.79 6.52 -11.12
N LEU A 35 17.84 5.74 -11.39
CA LEU A 35 19.21 6.22 -11.59
C LEU A 35 19.61 6.02 -13.06
N PRO A 36 20.36 6.95 -13.66
CA PRO A 36 20.87 6.79 -15.01
C PRO A 36 21.71 5.52 -15.15
N GLN A 37 21.44 4.78 -16.22
CA GLN A 37 22.09 3.51 -16.55
C GLN A 37 21.97 3.23 -18.04
N ILE A 38 22.74 2.28 -18.55
CA ILE A 38 22.66 1.81 -19.94
C ILE A 38 22.09 0.40 -19.95
N ALA A 39 20.92 0.22 -20.56
CA ALA A 39 20.31 -1.08 -20.76
C ALA A 39 20.65 -1.63 -22.16
N VAL A 40 21.23 -2.83 -22.21
CA VAL A 40 21.59 -3.51 -23.45
C VAL A 40 20.42 -4.37 -23.91
N VAL A 41 19.87 -4.04 -25.08
CA VAL A 41 18.65 -4.67 -25.61
C VAL A 41 18.92 -5.21 -27.01
N GLY A 42 18.35 -6.37 -27.33
CA GLY A 42 18.50 -7.01 -28.63
C GLY A 42 17.97 -8.43 -28.64
N ASP A 43 17.75 -8.98 -29.82
CA ASP A 43 17.25 -10.36 -29.98
C ASP A 43 18.22 -11.40 -29.40
N GLN A 44 17.73 -12.62 -29.18
CA GLN A 44 18.59 -13.75 -28.89
C GLN A 44 19.69 -13.88 -29.97
N SER A 45 20.94 -14.10 -29.53
CA SER A 45 22.11 -14.20 -30.42
C SER A 45 22.46 -12.95 -31.23
N SER A 46 21.96 -11.76 -30.89
CA SER A 46 22.35 -10.48 -31.51
C SER A 46 23.80 -10.06 -31.21
N GLY A 47 24.46 -10.72 -30.24
CA GLY A 47 25.84 -10.45 -29.84
C GLY A 47 25.98 -9.55 -28.60
N LYS A 48 24.92 -9.38 -27.81
CA LYS A 48 24.93 -8.63 -26.52
C LYS A 48 26.03 -9.11 -25.58
N SER A 49 26.02 -10.40 -25.22
CA SER A 49 27.00 -10.96 -24.28
C SER A 49 28.42 -10.86 -24.82
N THR A 50 28.64 -11.08 -26.12
CA THR A 50 29.97 -10.89 -26.74
C THR A 50 30.41 -9.43 -26.75
N LEU A 51 29.49 -8.48 -26.92
CA LEU A 51 29.78 -7.06 -26.80
C LEU A 51 30.16 -6.70 -25.36
N LEU A 52 29.43 -7.23 -24.37
CA LEU A 52 29.72 -7.03 -22.96
C LEU A 52 31.09 -7.61 -22.58
N GLU A 53 31.41 -8.83 -23.01
CA GLU A 53 32.74 -9.42 -22.85
C GLU A 53 33.85 -8.53 -23.44
N TYR A 54 33.57 -7.91 -24.59
CA TYR A 54 34.58 -7.09 -25.26
C TYR A 54 34.83 -5.76 -24.53
N ILE A 55 33.75 -5.19 -23.97
CA ILE A 55 33.82 -3.97 -23.15
C ILE A 55 34.47 -4.27 -21.80
N SER A 56 34.02 -5.31 -21.09
CA SER A 56 34.45 -5.65 -19.73
C SER A 56 35.80 -6.36 -19.67
N GLY A 57 36.22 -7.01 -20.75
CA GLY A 57 37.43 -7.82 -20.78
C GLY A 57 37.38 -9.08 -19.92
N VAL A 58 36.21 -9.48 -19.43
CA VAL A 58 35.97 -10.75 -18.73
C VAL A 58 35.04 -11.63 -19.56
N THR A 59 35.19 -12.94 -19.45
CA THR A 59 34.32 -13.90 -20.13
C THR A 59 33.01 -14.06 -19.36
N PHE A 60 31.90 -14.08 -20.07
CA PHE A 60 30.60 -14.44 -19.52
C PHE A 60 30.22 -15.83 -20.04
N PRO A 61 29.45 -16.61 -19.28
CA PRO A 61 29.18 -17.98 -19.70
C PRO A 61 28.23 -17.99 -20.89
N LYS A 62 28.61 -18.76 -21.93
CA LYS A 62 27.90 -18.86 -23.21
C LYS A 62 27.08 -20.15 -23.22
N ASP A 63 25.85 -20.09 -22.73
CA ASP A 63 24.95 -21.25 -22.80
C ASP A 63 24.50 -21.51 -24.25
N ALA A 64 24.61 -22.76 -24.69
CA ALA A 64 24.11 -23.19 -26.01
C ALA A 64 22.56 -23.27 -26.06
N GLY A 65 21.88 -23.18 -24.92
CA GLY A 65 20.42 -23.15 -24.80
C GLY A 65 19.99 -22.04 -23.84
N MET A 66 19.41 -20.97 -24.39
CA MET A 66 18.97 -19.73 -23.73
C MET A 66 20.00 -19.05 -22.83
N CYS A 67 20.70 -18.06 -23.40
CA CYS A 67 21.52 -17.12 -22.64
C CYS A 67 20.63 -16.13 -21.88
N THR A 68 20.74 -16.13 -20.55
CA THR A 68 20.31 -15.10 -19.60
C THR A 68 18.80 -15.03 -19.32
N CYS A 69 18.34 -15.77 -18.30
CA CYS A 69 16.94 -15.71 -17.77
C CYS A 69 16.76 -14.72 -16.60
N PHE A 70 17.74 -13.86 -16.34
CA PHE A 70 17.76 -12.88 -15.25
C PHE A 70 18.56 -11.65 -15.68
N VAL A 71 18.43 -10.53 -14.98
CA VAL A 71 19.15 -9.30 -15.34
C VAL A 71 20.58 -9.35 -14.82
N THR A 72 21.57 -9.03 -15.66
CA THR A 72 22.97 -8.93 -15.24
C THR A 72 23.46 -7.49 -15.29
N GLU A 73 23.77 -6.90 -14.14
CA GLU A 73 24.40 -5.59 -14.04
C GLU A 73 25.92 -5.72 -13.98
N VAL A 74 26.64 -5.16 -14.95
CA VAL A 74 28.11 -5.15 -15.00
C VAL A 74 28.59 -3.74 -14.68
N ARG A 75 29.23 -3.56 -13.52
CA ARG A 75 29.81 -2.29 -13.08
C ARG A 75 31.32 -2.33 -13.25
N MET A 76 31.88 -1.46 -14.08
CA MET A 76 33.31 -1.38 -14.36
C MET A 76 33.90 -0.10 -13.80
N ARG A 77 34.98 -0.17 -13.01
CA ARG A 77 35.63 1.00 -12.41
C ARG A 77 37.14 0.99 -12.68
N PRO A 78 37.75 2.15 -13.00
CA PRO A 78 39.20 2.26 -13.06
C PRO A 78 39.82 2.02 -11.67
N ALA A 79 40.86 1.18 -11.59
CA ALA A 79 41.62 0.94 -10.36
C ALA A 79 43.07 0.53 -10.67
N ASN A 80 43.99 0.64 -9.71
CA ASN A 80 45.39 0.24 -9.92
C ASN A 80 45.56 -1.27 -10.08
N GLU A 81 44.72 -2.06 -9.40
CA GLU A 81 44.76 -3.52 -9.37
C GLU A 81 43.41 -4.08 -9.81
N PHE A 82 43.45 -5.29 -10.39
CA PHE A 82 42.23 -5.99 -10.74
C PHE A 82 41.55 -6.52 -9.47
N SER A 83 40.25 -6.27 -9.33
CA SER A 83 39.41 -6.92 -8.33
C SER A 83 38.01 -7.11 -8.88
N ALA A 84 37.34 -8.17 -8.47
CA ALA A 84 36.00 -8.47 -8.92
C ALA A 84 35.13 -9.04 -7.79
N GLN A 85 33.85 -8.71 -7.79
CA GLN A 85 32.85 -9.22 -6.87
C GLN A 85 31.57 -9.57 -7.61
N VAL A 86 30.92 -10.65 -7.18
CA VAL A 86 29.63 -11.09 -7.69
C VAL A 86 28.62 -11.00 -6.55
N LEU A 87 27.57 -10.21 -6.76
CA LEU A 87 26.54 -9.91 -5.77
C LEU A 87 25.18 -10.39 -6.30
N ILE A 88 24.33 -10.84 -5.39
CA ILE A 88 22.94 -11.18 -5.67
C ILE A 88 22.08 -10.14 -4.96
N ASN A 89 21.25 -9.39 -5.71
CA ASN A 89 20.43 -8.30 -5.16
C ASN A 89 21.25 -7.28 -4.34
N ASN A 90 22.46 -6.96 -4.81
CA ASN A 90 23.44 -6.09 -4.14
C ASN A 90 23.89 -6.59 -2.75
N GLN A 91 23.79 -7.90 -2.48
CA GLN A 91 24.32 -8.53 -1.28
C GLN A 91 25.36 -9.59 -1.65
N VAL A 92 26.39 -9.71 -0.82
CA VAL A 92 27.39 -10.79 -0.93
C VAL A 92 26.73 -12.07 -0.42
N ASP A 93 26.64 -13.08 -1.28
CA ASP A 93 26.20 -14.41 -0.86
C ASP A 93 27.39 -15.15 -0.25
N ALA A 94 27.25 -15.64 0.99
CA ALA A 94 28.31 -16.37 1.70
C ALA A 94 28.76 -17.66 0.98
N ARG A 95 27.98 -18.16 0.01
CA ARG A 95 28.29 -19.34 -0.81
C ARG A 95 29.16 -19.03 -2.02
N LEU A 96 29.36 -17.74 -2.36
CA LEU A 96 30.18 -17.31 -3.49
C LEU A 96 31.53 -16.79 -2.99
N SER A 97 32.62 -17.39 -3.47
CA SER A 97 33.97 -16.85 -3.27
C SER A 97 34.23 -15.71 -4.26
N PRO A 98 34.89 -14.61 -3.83
CA PRO A 98 35.29 -13.56 -4.76
C PRO A 98 36.26 -14.12 -5.80
N PRO A 99 36.09 -13.80 -7.10
CA PRO A 99 37.01 -14.23 -8.15
C PRO A 99 38.40 -13.58 -7.97
N GLU A 100 39.46 -14.39 -8.07
CA GLU A 100 40.86 -13.94 -7.90
C GLU A 100 41.47 -13.43 -9.22
N SER A 101 40.97 -13.91 -10.36
CA SER A 101 41.42 -13.55 -11.70
C SER A 101 40.25 -13.21 -12.64
N LYS A 102 40.55 -12.70 -13.85
CA LYS A 102 39.54 -12.39 -14.88
C LYS A 102 38.84 -13.65 -15.37
N GLU A 103 39.58 -14.76 -15.41
CA GLU A 103 39.14 -16.07 -15.85
C GLU A 103 38.19 -16.71 -14.83
N ASP A 104 38.40 -16.45 -13.54
CA ASP A 104 37.55 -16.96 -12.46
C ASP A 104 36.16 -16.31 -12.43
N VAL A 105 36.01 -15.10 -12.97
CA VAL A 105 34.73 -14.37 -13.00
C VAL A 105 33.65 -15.21 -13.69
N ALA A 106 33.97 -15.85 -14.81
CA ALA A 106 33.03 -16.71 -15.53
C ALA A 106 32.54 -17.88 -14.67
N VAL A 107 33.45 -18.50 -13.91
CA VAL A 107 33.15 -19.64 -13.04
C VAL A 107 32.27 -19.23 -11.88
N VAL A 108 32.53 -18.08 -11.26
CA VAL A 108 31.72 -17.57 -10.15
C VAL A 108 30.34 -17.14 -10.64
N VAL A 109 30.25 -16.52 -11.81
CA VAL A 109 28.96 -16.18 -12.44
C VAL A 109 28.14 -17.45 -12.70
N GLU A 110 28.72 -18.51 -13.28
CA GLU A 110 28.03 -19.80 -13.46
C GLU A 110 27.52 -20.39 -12.14
N LYS A 111 28.34 -20.37 -11.08
CA LYS A 111 27.91 -20.81 -9.75
C LYS A 111 26.74 -19.97 -9.23
N ALA A 112 26.80 -18.65 -9.40
CA ALA A 112 25.71 -17.76 -9.01
C ALA A 112 24.43 -18.07 -9.78
N LYS A 113 24.52 -18.31 -11.10
CA LYS A 113 23.39 -18.77 -11.93
C LYS A 113 22.76 -20.05 -11.39
N ALA A 114 23.57 -21.04 -11.06
CA ALA A 114 23.07 -22.31 -10.52
C ALA A 114 22.33 -22.11 -9.19
N LEU A 115 22.81 -21.21 -8.32
CA LEU A 115 22.15 -20.87 -7.06
C LEU A 115 20.77 -20.19 -7.28
N PHE A 116 20.61 -19.42 -8.35
CA PHE A 116 19.30 -18.85 -8.72
C PHE A 116 18.31 -19.94 -9.16
N MET A 117 18.78 -20.94 -9.92
CA MET A 117 17.94 -21.99 -10.49
C MET A 117 17.50 -23.07 -9.50
N ASP A 118 18.20 -23.23 -8.37
CA ASP A 118 17.91 -24.24 -7.33
C ASP A 118 16.67 -23.87 -6.47
N GLY A 119 16.14 -22.65 -6.62
CA GLY A 119 15.06 -22.07 -5.81
C GLY A 119 13.61 -22.38 -6.22
N GLY A 120 13.36 -23.09 -7.32
CA GLY A 120 12.02 -23.53 -7.74
C GLY A 120 11.67 -23.27 -9.21
N ASN A 121 10.56 -23.86 -9.68
CA ASN A 121 10.01 -23.84 -11.06
C ASN A 121 9.54 -22.45 -11.55
N GLN A 122 10.35 -21.41 -11.45
CA GLN A 122 10.11 -20.13 -12.13
C GLN A 122 11.04 -20.00 -13.34
N SER A 123 10.47 -19.63 -14.49
CA SER A 123 11.20 -19.50 -15.75
C SER A 123 12.04 -18.23 -15.86
N ILE A 124 11.69 -17.18 -15.09
CA ILE A 124 12.39 -15.88 -15.04
C ILE A 124 12.36 -15.38 -13.60
N TYR A 125 13.51 -14.89 -13.13
CA TYR A 125 13.68 -14.33 -11.79
C TYR A 125 13.77 -12.80 -11.86
N ASP A 126 13.05 -12.10 -10.97
CA ASP A 126 13.16 -10.64 -10.77
C ASP A 126 14.49 -10.23 -10.10
N ASP A 127 15.27 -11.20 -9.65
CA ASP A 127 16.55 -10.98 -8.99
C ASP A 127 17.61 -10.46 -9.97
N ILE A 128 18.48 -9.59 -9.47
CA ILE A 128 19.55 -8.95 -10.25
C ILE A 128 20.89 -9.57 -9.84
N LEU A 129 21.62 -10.09 -10.82
CA LEU A 129 23.02 -10.47 -10.66
C LEU A 129 23.90 -9.25 -10.94
N THR A 130 24.70 -8.83 -9.98
CA THR A 130 25.62 -7.71 -10.15
C THR A 130 27.06 -8.22 -10.17
N VAL A 131 27.82 -7.83 -11.19
CA VAL A 131 29.25 -8.11 -11.34
C VAL A 131 30.00 -6.78 -11.24
N ASP A 132 30.62 -6.53 -10.09
CA ASP A 132 31.47 -5.37 -9.86
C ASP A 132 32.90 -5.72 -10.27
N LEU A 133 33.46 -5.00 -11.24
CA LEU A 133 34.80 -5.15 -11.79
C LEU A 133 35.58 -3.86 -11.59
N SER A 134 36.79 -3.96 -11.05
CA SER A 134 37.73 -2.84 -10.93
C SER A 134 39.08 -3.23 -11.55
N GLY A 135 39.74 -2.31 -12.27
CA GLY A 135 41.05 -2.58 -12.87
C GLY A 135 41.59 -1.43 -13.73
N PRO A 136 42.86 -1.49 -14.16
CA PRO A 136 43.53 -0.35 -14.79
C PRO A 136 43.00 -0.02 -16.19
N ASP A 137 42.54 -1.02 -16.93
CA ASP A 137 42.05 -0.89 -18.31
C ASP A 137 40.51 -0.85 -18.41
N LEU A 138 39.81 -0.67 -17.28
CA LEU A 138 38.35 -0.67 -17.23
C LEU A 138 37.79 0.76 -17.30
N PRO A 139 36.78 1.02 -18.15
CA PRO A 139 36.10 2.31 -18.17
C PRO A 139 35.21 2.46 -16.95
N MET A 140 34.92 3.71 -16.56
CA MET A 140 33.89 4.00 -15.56
C MET A 140 32.50 3.91 -16.21
N LEU A 141 31.93 2.71 -16.19
CA LEU A 141 30.70 2.40 -16.91
C LEU A 141 29.85 1.38 -16.14
N THR A 142 28.53 1.52 -16.21
CA THR A 142 27.58 0.51 -15.72
C THR A 142 26.67 0.10 -16.86
N LEU A 143 26.68 -1.19 -17.19
CA LEU A 143 25.86 -1.79 -18.24
C LEU A 143 24.91 -2.81 -17.64
N VAL A 144 23.65 -2.77 -18.04
CA VAL A 144 22.62 -3.73 -17.64
C VAL A 144 22.32 -4.63 -18.83
N ASP A 145 22.74 -5.89 -18.78
CA ASP A 145 22.39 -6.90 -19.77
C ASP A 145 20.97 -7.39 -19.49
N LEU A 146 20.10 -7.21 -20.48
CA LEU A 146 18.74 -7.70 -20.43
C LEU A 146 18.60 -8.98 -21.25
N PRO A 147 17.73 -9.92 -20.83
CA PRO A 147 17.42 -11.11 -21.62
C PRO A 147 17.07 -10.76 -23.06
N GLY A 148 17.57 -11.57 -24.00
CA GLY A 148 17.27 -11.35 -25.41
C GLY A 148 15.83 -11.70 -25.77
N TYR A 149 15.22 -10.92 -26.67
CA TYR A 149 13.88 -11.27 -27.18
C TYR A 149 13.88 -12.63 -27.87
N VAL A 150 12.90 -13.46 -27.54
CA VAL A 150 12.68 -14.81 -28.08
C VAL A 150 11.30 -14.84 -28.77
N GLN A 151 11.22 -15.48 -29.93
CA GLN A 151 9.96 -15.58 -30.71
C GLN A 151 9.18 -16.87 -30.47
N THR A 152 9.81 -17.92 -29.93
CA THR A 152 9.21 -19.25 -29.75
C THR A 152 9.69 -19.89 -28.45
N HIS A 153 8.80 -20.57 -27.73
CA HIS A 153 9.16 -21.39 -26.57
C HIS A 153 9.86 -22.68 -27.03
N THR A 154 10.91 -23.11 -26.33
CA THR A 154 11.56 -24.41 -26.56
C THR A 154 10.89 -25.48 -25.69
N SER A 155 10.87 -26.74 -26.15
CA SER A 155 10.33 -27.88 -25.40
C SER A 155 10.97 -27.96 -24.00
N GLY A 156 10.18 -27.74 -22.94
CA GLY A 156 10.62 -27.75 -21.54
C GLY A 156 10.49 -26.41 -20.80
N GLN A 157 10.06 -25.34 -21.47
CA GLN A 157 9.83 -24.02 -20.87
C GLN A 157 8.34 -23.75 -20.60
N SER A 158 8.05 -22.79 -19.72
CA SER A 158 6.69 -22.29 -19.54
C SER A 158 6.22 -21.56 -20.80
N GLU A 159 4.91 -21.64 -21.07
CA GLU A 159 4.30 -20.88 -22.18
C GLU A 159 4.39 -19.36 -21.98
N THR A 160 4.67 -18.90 -20.75
CA THR A 160 4.72 -17.47 -20.37
C THR A 160 6.08 -16.81 -20.56
N ILE A 161 7.15 -17.58 -20.81
CA ILE A 161 8.54 -17.05 -20.84
C ILE A 161 8.73 -15.87 -21.80
N VAL A 162 8.05 -15.89 -22.95
CA VAL A 162 8.13 -14.79 -23.93
C VAL A 162 7.56 -13.51 -23.33
N GLN A 163 6.37 -13.58 -22.71
CA GLN A 163 5.73 -12.43 -22.08
C GLN A 163 6.52 -11.96 -20.85
N ASP A 164 7.09 -12.88 -20.09
CA ASP A 164 7.88 -12.55 -18.91
C ASP A 164 9.18 -11.80 -19.29
N ILE A 165 9.86 -12.20 -20.38
CA ILE A 165 11.01 -11.48 -20.94
C ILE A 165 10.59 -10.08 -21.40
N GLU A 166 9.49 -9.98 -22.15
CA GLU A 166 8.97 -8.70 -22.64
C GLU A 166 8.69 -7.76 -21.46
N ASN A 167 7.93 -8.21 -20.46
CA ASN A 167 7.60 -7.43 -19.27
C ASN A 167 8.85 -6.96 -18.51
N LEU A 168 9.85 -7.84 -18.37
CA LEU A 168 11.10 -7.52 -17.70
C LEU A 168 11.88 -6.44 -18.48
N VAL A 169 12.03 -6.58 -19.80
CA VAL A 169 12.73 -5.58 -20.62
C VAL A 169 11.98 -4.24 -20.60
N GLU A 170 10.65 -4.28 -20.73
CA GLU A 170 9.79 -3.10 -20.73
C GLU A 170 9.87 -2.31 -19.43
N LYS A 171 10.08 -2.96 -18.28
CA LYS A 171 10.32 -2.30 -16.99
C LYS A 171 11.54 -1.38 -17.03
N TYR A 172 12.63 -1.79 -17.69
CA TYR A 172 13.84 -0.97 -17.85
C TYR A 172 13.67 0.09 -18.94
N LEU A 173 12.98 -0.25 -20.04
CA LEU A 173 12.69 0.71 -21.11
C LEU A 173 11.74 1.82 -20.69
N ALA A 174 10.80 1.55 -19.77
CA ALA A 174 9.86 2.54 -19.25
C ALA A 174 10.53 3.66 -18.45
N ASP A 175 11.71 3.41 -17.86
CA ASP A 175 12.44 4.42 -17.11
C ASP A 175 13.10 5.43 -18.03
N SER A 176 12.59 6.66 -18.05
CA SER A 176 13.11 7.79 -18.84
C SER A 176 14.60 8.08 -18.68
N ARG A 177 15.22 7.73 -17.54
CA ARG A 177 16.65 7.96 -17.26
C ARG A 177 17.55 6.85 -17.78
N THR A 178 16.97 5.73 -18.23
CA THR A 178 17.70 4.62 -18.83
C THR A 178 18.02 4.94 -20.29
N ILE A 179 19.32 4.91 -20.62
CA ILE A 179 19.84 4.96 -21.99
C ILE A 179 19.70 3.57 -22.59
N ILE A 180 19.18 3.49 -23.81
CA ILE A 180 18.93 2.23 -24.50
C ILE A 180 20.09 1.95 -25.46
N LEU A 181 20.78 0.83 -25.28
CA LEU A 181 21.81 0.34 -26.19
C LEU A 181 21.25 -0.81 -27.03
N ALA A 182 20.79 -0.50 -28.24
CA ALA A 182 20.19 -1.45 -29.16
C ALA A 182 21.27 -2.22 -29.94
N VAL A 183 21.46 -3.50 -29.63
CA VAL A 183 22.46 -4.37 -30.27
C VAL A 183 21.82 -5.21 -31.36
N ILE A 184 22.15 -4.91 -32.62
CA ILE A 184 21.50 -5.50 -33.80
C ILE A 184 22.54 -6.08 -34.75
N PRO A 185 22.44 -7.36 -35.15
CA PRO A 185 23.33 -7.91 -36.15
C PRO A 185 22.98 -7.35 -37.53
N VAL A 186 23.99 -6.96 -38.31
CA VAL A 186 23.78 -6.38 -39.64
C VAL A 186 23.18 -7.35 -40.66
N THR A 187 23.21 -8.65 -40.36
CA THR A 187 22.63 -9.70 -41.22
C THR A 187 21.10 -9.74 -41.16
N ARG A 188 20.49 -9.13 -40.14
CA ARG A 188 19.03 -9.04 -40.03
C ARG A 188 18.53 -7.71 -40.51
N ASP A 189 17.31 -7.71 -41.03
CA ASP A 189 16.65 -6.47 -41.39
C ASP A 189 16.32 -5.66 -40.12
N PHE A 190 16.57 -4.36 -40.21
CA PHE A 190 16.46 -3.42 -39.08
C PHE A 190 14.99 -3.16 -38.71
N GLU A 191 14.08 -3.10 -39.69
CA GLU A 191 12.68 -2.71 -39.47
C GLU A 191 11.85 -3.83 -38.87
N THR A 192 12.17 -5.08 -39.22
CA THR A 192 11.52 -6.29 -38.71
C THR A 192 12.07 -6.78 -37.38
N ASN A 193 13.11 -6.13 -36.85
CA ASN A 193 13.75 -6.53 -35.59
C ASN A 193 12.81 -6.33 -34.39
N VAL A 194 12.70 -7.36 -33.53
CA VAL A 194 11.78 -7.32 -32.37
C VAL A 194 12.21 -6.23 -31.39
N ALA A 195 13.49 -6.13 -31.09
CA ALA A 195 14.00 -5.08 -30.21
C ALA A 195 13.64 -3.67 -30.71
N ILE A 196 13.78 -3.40 -32.02
CA ILE A 196 13.42 -2.09 -32.60
C ILE A 196 11.92 -1.80 -32.45
N ARG A 197 11.06 -2.81 -32.60
CA ARG A 197 9.61 -2.66 -32.36
C ARG A 197 9.32 -2.20 -30.93
N HIS A 198 9.91 -2.83 -29.92
CA HIS A 198 9.71 -2.42 -28.53
C HIS A 198 10.33 -1.05 -28.26
N ILE A 199 11.54 -0.78 -28.76
CA ILE A 199 12.21 0.52 -28.59
C ILE A 199 11.34 1.65 -29.15
N ARG A 200 10.72 1.49 -30.33
CA ARG A 200 9.81 2.50 -30.90
C ARG A 200 8.62 2.82 -30.01
N THR A 201 8.15 1.87 -29.19
CA THR A 201 7.07 2.09 -28.23
C THR A 201 7.50 2.99 -27.06
N PHE A 202 8.75 2.90 -26.61
CA PHE A 202 9.25 3.63 -25.42
C PHE A 202 10.15 4.84 -25.74
N ASP A 203 10.72 4.91 -26.94
CA ASP A 203 11.60 5.97 -27.42
C ASP A 203 11.39 6.20 -28.92
N GLY A 204 10.15 6.54 -29.31
CA GLY A 204 9.77 6.78 -30.71
C GLY A 204 10.51 7.96 -31.36
N GLU A 205 10.97 8.93 -30.57
CA GLU A 205 11.79 10.06 -31.02
C GLU A 205 13.28 9.73 -31.10
N GLY A 206 13.71 8.60 -30.52
CA GLY A 206 15.11 8.17 -30.52
C GLY A 206 16.03 9.06 -29.68
N ASN A 207 15.51 9.75 -28.64
CA ASN A 207 16.27 10.74 -27.87
C ASN A 207 17.28 10.11 -26.91
N ARG A 208 17.04 8.86 -26.49
CA ARG A 208 17.86 8.17 -25.49
C ARG A 208 18.39 6.82 -25.96
N THR A 209 18.15 6.47 -27.23
CA THR A 209 18.60 5.23 -27.85
C THR A 209 19.88 5.44 -28.66
N MET A 210 20.85 4.54 -28.49
CA MET A 210 22.02 4.36 -29.34
C MET A 210 21.96 2.98 -29.97
N CYS A 211 22.26 2.86 -31.26
CA CYS A 211 22.27 1.56 -31.94
C CYS A 211 23.70 1.09 -32.25
N VAL A 212 24.00 -0.15 -31.86
CA VAL A 212 25.26 -0.84 -32.14
C VAL A 212 25.01 -1.98 -33.11
N LEU A 213 25.59 -1.86 -34.30
CA LEU A 213 25.57 -2.85 -35.34
C LEU A 213 26.70 -3.86 -35.14
N THR A 214 26.36 -5.15 -35.08
CA THR A 214 27.29 -6.25 -34.82
C THR A 214 27.39 -7.22 -36.00
N LYS A 215 28.39 -8.10 -35.96
CA LYS A 215 28.66 -9.14 -36.97
C LYS A 215 28.81 -8.63 -38.42
N PRO A 216 29.56 -7.53 -38.66
CA PRO A 216 29.77 -6.99 -40.01
C PRO A 216 30.53 -7.94 -40.94
N ASP A 217 31.23 -8.92 -40.38
CA ASP A 217 31.97 -9.97 -41.05
C ASP A 217 31.09 -11.01 -41.77
N LEU A 218 29.81 -11.14 -41.36
CA LEU A 218 28.86 -12.08 -41.97
C LEU A 218 28.09 -11.49 -43.17
N VAL A 219 28.40 -10.26 -43.58
CA VAL A 219 27.75 -9.60 -44.72
C VAL A 219 28.40 -10.08 -46.01
N ASP A 220 27.57 -10.55 -46.95
CA ASP A 220 28.01 -10.93 -48.28
C ASP A 220 28.52 -9.72 -49.07
N ARG A 221 29.64 -9.90 -49.76
CA ARG A 221 30.23 -8.84 -50.61
C ARG A 221 29.24 -8.35 -51.65
N GLY A 222 29.03 -7.04 -51.72
CA GLY A 222 28.07 -6.38 -52.59
C GLY A 222 26.75 -6.00 -51.91
N THR A 223 26.49 -6.46 -50.67
CA THR A 223 25.29 -6.11 -49.90
C THR A 223 25.55 -5.09 -48.78
N GLU A 224 26.78 -4.62 -48.64
CA GLU A 224 27.20 -3.70 -47.57
C GLU A 224 26.45 -2.36 -47.62
N SER A 225 25.97 -1.93 -48.79
CA SER A 225 25.18 -0.69 -48.96
C SER A 225 24.01 -0.58 -47.98
N ARG A 226 23.33 -1.69 -47.67
CA ARG A 226 22.22 -1.73 -46.69
C ARG A 226 22.65 -1.37 -45.28
N VAL A 227 23.90 -1.71 -44.93
CA VAL A 227 24.48 -1.36 -43.63
C VAL A 227 24.76 0.14 -43.57
N PHE A 228 25.26 0.73 -44.66
CA PHE A 228 25.49 2.18 -44.75
C PHE A 228 24.20 2.99 -44.68
N GLU A 229 23.12 2.53 -45.33
CA GLU A 229 21.78 3.13 -45.21
C GLU A 229 21.30 3.15 -43.75
N THR A 230 21.51 2.03 -43.04
CA THR A 230 21.12 1.92 -41.62
C THR A 230 21.99 2.83 -40.74
N LEU A 231 23.31 2.89 -40.98
CA LEU A 231 24.24 3.77 -40.26
C LEU A 231 23.97 5.26 -40.51
N SER A 232 23.39 5.62 -41.65
CA SER A 232 23.03 7.00 -41.99
C SER A 232 21.84 7.53 -41.17
N GLY A 233 21.08 6.64 -40.53
CA GLY A 233 19.91 6.98 -39.73
C GLY A 233 18.63 7.16 -40.55
N ASP A 234 18.62 6.77 -41.82
CA ASP A 234 17.46 6.93 -42.72
C ASP A 234 16.25 6.09 -42.26
N LYS A 235 16.49 4.93 -41.63
CA LYS A 235 15.43 4.01 -41.17
C LYS A 235 14.82 4.40 -39.82
N MET A 236 15.61 5.01 -38.95
CA MET A 236 15.17 5.50 -37.64
C MET A 236 16.15 6.57 -37.18
N TYR A 237 15.62 7.75 -36.85
CA TYR A 237 16.45 8.79 -36.27
C TYR A 237 16.81 8.43 -34.83
N LEU A 238 18.10 8.48 -34.50
CA LEU A 238 18.63 8.25 -33.16
C LEU A 238 19.55 9.42 -32.80
N SER A 239 19.21 10.19 -31.76
CA SER A 239 19.97 11.37 -31.33
C SER A 239 21.41 11.02 -30.93
N ARG A 240 21.61 9.82 -30.37
CA ARG A 240 22.92 9.30 -29.95
C ARG A 240 23.65 8.56 -31.07
N GLY A 241 23.01 8.43 -32.23
CA GLY A 241 23.56 7.88 -33.46
C GLY A 241 23.73 6.36 -33.48
N TYR A 242 24.41 5.92 -34.53
CA TYR A 242 24.73 4.53 -34.80
C TYR A 242 26.22 4.27 -34.60
N HIS A 243 26.58 3.03 -34.29
CA HIS A 243 27.96 2.58 -34.13
C HIS A 243 28.11 1.17 -34.69
N ILE A 244 29.26 0.83 -35.28
CA ILE A 244 29.54 -0.52 -35.78
C ILE A 244 30.73 -1.14 -35.09
N VAL A 245 30.60 -2.41 -34.66
CA VAL A 245 31.66 -3.15 -33.99
C VAL A 245 31.87 -4.51 -34.61
N LYS A 246 33.12 -4.96 -34.65
CA LYS A 246 33.46 -6.33 -35.03
C LYS A 246 33.87 -7.09 -33.79
N ASN A 247 32.93 -7.88 -33.27
CA ASN A 247 33.16 -8.74 -32.12
C ASN A 247 33.91 -10.04 -32.50
N LYS A 248 34.27 -10.85 -31.50
CA LYS A 248 34.81 -12.21 -31.71
C LYS A 248 33.86 -13.04 -32.59
N SER A 249 34.41 -13.69 -33.62
CA SER A 249 33.67 -14.69 -34.39
C SER A 249 33.42 -15.95 -33.55
N TYR A 250 32.57 -16.87 -34.03
CA TYR A 250 32.37 -18.15 -33.37
C TYR A 250 33.67 -18.95 -33.26
N GLU A 251 34.51 -18.92 -34.29
CA GLU A 251 35.83 -19.56 -34.31
C GLU A 251 36.80 -18.90 -33.31
N ASP A 252 36.80 -17.57 -33.23
CA ASP A 252 37.62 -16.83 -32.25
C ASP A 252 37.17 -17.11 -30.80
N CYS A 253 35.88 -17.39 -30.59
CA CYS A 253 35.36 -17.80 -29.29
C CYS A 253 35.83 -19.20 -28.89
N GLN A 254 35.89 -20.14 -29.84
CA GLN A 254 36.41 -21.49 -29.61
C GLN A 254 37.92 -21.51 -29.34
N ALA A 255 38.66 -20.63 -30.02
CA ALA A 255 40.12 -20.52 -29.90
C ALA A 255 40.58 -19.62 -28.73
N ASP A 256 39.65 -19.13 -27.90
CA ASP A 256 39.87 -18.20 -26.78
C ASP A 256 40.87 -17.06 -27.09
N VAL A 257 40.63 -16.39 -28.21
CA VAL A 257 41.54 -15.34 -28.71
C VAL A 257 41.59 -14.16 -27.73
N SER A 258 42.80 -13.63 -27.48
CA SER A 258 42.99 -12.51 -26.55
C SER A 258 42.29 -11.22 -27.01
N ARG A 259 42.08 -10.30 -26.06
CA ARG A 259 41.48 -8.99 -26.35
C ARG A 259 42.35 -8.17 -27.32
N GLU A 260 43.68 -8.19 -27.19
CA GLU A 260 44.57 -7.45 -28.08
C GLU A 260 44.51 -7.98 -29.52
N GLU A 261 44.48 -9.30 -29.68
CA GLU A 261 44.39 -9.90 -31.02
C GLU A 261 43.03 -9.60 -31.68
N THR A 262 41.95 -9.57 -30.89
CA THR A 262 40.63 -9.15 -31.37
C THR A 262 40.65 -7.69 -31.86
N LEU A 263 41.29 -6.78 -31.09
CA LEU A 263 41.49 -5.38 -31.49
C LEU A 263 42.30 -5.23 -32.78
N ARG A 264 43.34 -6.05 -32.99
CA ARG A 264 44.09 -6.07 -34.24
C ARG A 264 43.23 -6.53 -35.41
N LYS A 265 42.47 -7.62 -35.25
CA LYS A 265 41.56 -8.15 -36.26
C LYS A 265 40.43 -7.18 -36.60
N GLU A 266 39.97 -6.39 -35.63
CA GLU A 266 38.99 -5.32 -35.82
C GLU A 266 39.59 -4.17 -36.64
N SER A 267 40.77 -3.69 -36.23
CA SER A 267 41.48 -2.60 -36.92
C SER A 267 41.77 -2.94 -38.39
N VAL A 268 42.20 -4.17 -38.66
CA VAL A 268 42.45 -4.67 -40.02
C VAL A 268 41.17 -4.76 -40.84
N PHE A 269 40.03 -5.09 -40.21
CA PHE A 269 38.74 -5.18 -40.90
C PHE A 269 38.22 -3.80 -41.30
N PHE A 270 38.15 -2.86 -40.35
CA PHE A 270 37.70 -1.50 -40.62
C PHE A 270 38.68 -0.67 -41.46
N GLY A 271 39.93 -1.12 -41.62
CA GLY A 271 40.87 -0.54 -42.57
C GLY A 271 40.56 -0.82 -44.05
N ARG A 272 39.71 -1.80 -44.36
CA ARG A 272 39.39 -2.22 -45.73
C ARG A 272 38.17 -1.48 -46.27
N ALA A 273 38.14 -1.19 -47.57
CA ALA A 273 36.92 -0.72 -48.24
C ALA A 273 35.86 -1.85 -48.29
N PRO A 274 34.55 -1.56 -48.15
CA PRO A 274 33.95 -0.23 -48.00
C PRO A 274 33.92 0.29 -46.54
N TRP A 275 34.24 -0.54 -45.55
CA TRP A 275 34.18 -0.23 -44.11
C TRP A 275 35.08 0.94 -43.68
N SER A 276 36.15 1.21 -44.44
CA SER A 276 37.04 2.37 -44.27
C SER A 276 36.35 3.72 -44.42
N SER A 277 35.21 3.79 -45.12
CA SER A 277 34.44 5.02 -45.33
C SER A 277 33.61 5.47 -44.14
N ILE A 278 33.38 4.57 -43.16
CA ILE A 278 32.66 4.89 -41.93
C ILE A 278 33.52 5.83 -41.09
N ARG A 279 32.89 6.85 -40.49
CA ARG A 279 33.57 7.80 -39.61
C ARG A 279 34.28 7.04 -38.50
N GLY A 280 35.51 7.46 -38.18
CA GLY A 280 36.30 6.84 -37.12
C GLY A 280 35.55 6.80 -35.78
N SER A 281 34.82 7.85 -35.44
CA SER A 281 34.02 7.97 -34.21
C SER A 281 32.88 6.94 -34.09
N ASP A 282 32.38 6.43 -35.22
CA ASP A 282 31.19 5.56 -35.27
C ASP A 282 31.55 4.09 -35.53
N ARG A 283 32.83 3.72 -35.36
CA ARG A 283 33.31 2.35 -35.56
C ARG A 283 34.35 1.93 -34.53
N GLY A 284 34.38 0.64 -34.25
CA GLY A 284 35.37 0.01 -33.38
C GLY A 284 35.02 0.09 -31.90
N ILE A 285 35.53 -0.86 -31.12
CA ILE A 285 35.13 -0.99 -29.71
C ILE A 285 35.63 0.16 -28.83
N GLN A 286 36.84 0.66 -29.07
CA GLN A 286 37.44 1.69 -28.22
C GLN A 286 36.62 2.98 -28.26
N ASN A 287 36.24 3.41 -29.46
CA ASN A 287 35.43 4.59 -29.67
C ASN A 287 34.00 4.39 -29.15
N LEU A 288 33.48 3.16 -29.17
CA LEU A 288 32.19 2.85 -28.53
C LEU A 288 32.26 3.07 -27.02
N ILE A 289 33.31 2.58 -26.36
CA ILE A 289 33.48 2.73 -24.91
C ILE A 289 33.54 4.21 -24.51
N GLU A 290 34.31 5.01 -25.26
CA GLU A 290 34.39 6.47 -25.06
C GLU A 290 33.01 7.12 -25.24
N LYS A 291 32.32 6.82 -26.35
CA LYS A 291 30.99 7.35 -26.65
C LYS A 291 29.94 6.97 -25.60
N LEU A 292 29.99 5.75 -25.07
CA LEU A 292 29.09 5.27 -24.00
C LEU A 292 29.38 5.98 -22.67
N THR A 293 30.65 6.19 -22.34
CA THR A 293 31.08 6.88 -21.12
C THR A 293 30.64 8.34 -21.14
N ASP A 294 30.85 9.04 -22.26
CA ASP A 294 30.41 10.42 -22.45
C ASP A 294 28.88 10.52 -22.41
N THR A 295 28.19 9.58 -23.05
CA THR A 295 26.73 9.51 -23.07
C THR A 295 26.15 9.35 -21.65
N LEU A 296 26.72 8.45 -20.85
CA LEU A 296 26.28 8.23 -19.47
C LEU A 296 26.57 9.44 -18.58
N THR A 297 27.76 10.04 -18.72
CA THR A 297 28.15 11.23 -17.96
C THR A 297 27.20 12.39 -18.23
N ASN A 298 26.94 12.68 -19.50
CA ASN A 298 26.00 13.74 -19.91
C ASN A 298 24.57 13.48 -19.38
N GLN A 299 24.13 12.23 -19.38
CA GLN A 299 22.82 11.87 -18.84
C GLN A 299 22.75 12.08 -17.33
N VAL A 300 23.81 11.70 -16.60
CA VAL A 300 23.90 11.94 -15.16
C VAL A 300 23.88 13.43 -14.85
N ASP A 301 24.64 14.24 -15.58
CA ASP A 301 24.69 15.69 -15.38
C ASP A 301 23.33 16.36 -15.56
N GLN A 302 22.57 15.95 -16.59
CA GLN A 302 21.23 16.46 -16.86
C GLN A 302 20.21 16.04 -15.79
N GLU A 303 20.27 14.78 -15.34
CA GLU A 303 19.30 14.21 -14.41
C GLU A 303 19.65 14.44 -12.94
N PHE A 304 20.86 14.89 -12.62
CA PHE A 304 21.37 15.02 -11.25
C PHE A 304 20.43 15.84 -10.34
N SER A 305 19.92 16.96 -10.86
CA SER A 305 18.98 17.81 -10.14
C SER A 305 17.61 17.15 -9.92
N GLY A 306 17.18 16.31 -10.87
CA GLY A 306 15.95 15.52 -10.78
C GLY A 306 16.05 14.44 -9.71
N ILE A 307 17.17 13.69 -9.70
CA ILE A 307 17.44 12.66 -8.68
C ILE A 307 17.39 13.26 -7.27
N LYS A 308 17.99 14.45 -7.08
CA LYS A 308 17.97 15.15 -5.78
C LYS A 308 16.55 15.52 -5.33
N LYS A 309 15.71 15.99 -6.25
CA LYS A 309 14.30 16.32 -5.96
C LYS A 309 13.51 15.07 -5.58
N ASP A 310 13.68 13.99 -6.34
CA ASP A 310 12.99 12.71 -6.09
C ASP A 310 13.35 12.15 -4.71
N LEU A 311 14.64 12.17 -4.35
CA LEU A 311 15.12 11.76 -3.02
C LEU A 311 14.47 12.54 -1.88
N ILE A 312 14.42 13.87 -2.00
CA ILE A 312 13.81 14.74 -0.99
C ILE A 312 12.31 14.47 -0.88
N GLN A 313 11.61 14.34 -2.01
CA GLN A 313 10.17 14.06 -2.03
C GLN A 313 9.84 12.69 -1.42
N GLN A 314 10.61 11.65 -1.74
CA GLN A 314 10.46 10.33 -1.14
C GLN A 314 10.73 10.37 0.37
N LYS A 315 11.77 11.08 0.82
CA LYS A 315 12.06 11.25 2.25
C LYS A 315 10.89 11.89 2.98
N LEU A 316 10.36 13.01 2.46
CA LEU A 316 9.23 13.72 3.07
C LEU A 316 7.98 12.84 3.14
N LYS A 317 7.72 12.03 2.12
CA LYS A 317 6.61 11.06 2.12
C LYS A 317 6.75 10.04 3.25
N LEU A 318 7.92 9.42 3.40
CA LEU A 318 8.17 8.46 4.47
C LEU A 318 8.15 9.10 5.87
N GLU A 319 8.60 10.35 6.01
CA GLU A 319 8.50 11.10 7.28
C GLU A 319 7.04 11.40 7.66
N LEU A 320 6.18 11.71 6.69
CA LEU A 320 4.74 11.87 6.93
C LEU A 320 4.07 10.55 7.32
N GLU A 321 4.43 9.45 6.67
CA GLU A 321 3.96 8.12 7.03
C GLU A 321 4.41 7.72 8.45
N LEU A 322 5.66 8.00 8.81
CA LEU A 322 6.18 7.77 10.15
C LEU A 322 5.47 8.62 11.22
N LYS A 323 5.20 9.91 10.92
CA LYS A 323 4.42 10.77 11.81
C LYS A 323 2.99 10.26 12.00
N ALA A 324 2.36 9.76 10.94
CA ALA A 324 1.01 9.19 10.99
C ALA A 324 0.93 7.90 11.81
N LEU A 325 2.04 7.18 11.98
CA LEU A 325 2.14 6.01 12.86
C LEU A 325 2.25 6.39 14.35
N GLY A 326 2.55 7.65 14.68
CA GLY A 326 2.74 8.12 16.06
C GLY A 326 4.06 7.67 16.70
N SER A 327 4.32 8.13 17.93
CA SER A 327 5.55 7.81 18.66
C SER A 327 5.65 6.32 19.00
N GLY A 328 6.83 5.74 18.79
CA GLY A 328 7.15 4.38 19.22
C GLY A 328 7.05 4.25 20.74
N LEU A 329 6.35 3.23 21.20
CA LEU A 329 5.99 3.06 22.61
C LEU A 329 7.00 2.17 23.31
N THR A 330 8.15 2.73 23.62
CA THR A 330 9.25 2.01 24.27
C THR A 330 9.09 1.93 25.78
N ASN A 331 8.49 2.93 26.43
CA ASN A 331 8.30 2.96 27.88
C ASN A 331 6.83 2.80 28.28
N ASP A 332 6.58 2.12 29.40
CA ASP A 332 5.23 1.96 29.95
C ASP A 332 4.62 3.30 30.43
N LEU A 333 5.46 4.26 30.84
CA LEU A 333 5.04 5.62 31.14
C LEU A 333 4.48 6.33 29.90
N ASP A 334 5.14 6.17 28.75
CA ASP A 334 4.72 6.78 27.48
C ASP A 334 3.43 6.14 26.95
N LYS A 335 3.21 4.84 27.22
CA LYS A 335 1.94 4.15 26.94
C LYS A 335 0.81 4.70 27.79
N LEU A 336 1.05 4.94 29.07
CA LEU A 336 0.04 5.48 29.99
C LEU A 336 -0.34 6.93 29.62
N THR A 337 0.64 7.78 29.30
CA THR A 337 0.37 9.17 28.89
C THR A 337 -0.36 9.22 27.56
N LEU A 338 0.00 8.39 26.58
CA LEU A 338 -0.70 8.27 25.31
C LEU A 338 -2.15 7.82 25.52
N LEU A 339 -2.35 6.79 26.35
CA LEU A 339 -3.68 6.27 26.69
C LEU A 339 -4.55 7.35 27.34
N GLN A 340 -4.04 8.06 28.34
CA GLN A 340 -4.77 9.13 29.02
C GLN A 340 -5.14 10.28 28.08
N THR A 341 -4.21 10.66 27.20
CA THR A 341 -4.44 11.72 26.21
C THR A 341 -5.53 11.31 25.22
N ASN A 342 -5.48 10.08 24.72
CA ASN A 342 -6.50 9.53 23.81
C ASN A 342 -7.87 9.37 24.51
N ILE A 343 -7.91 8.91 25.77
CA ILE A 343 -9.15 8.81 26.54
C ILE A 343 -9.79 10.19 26.64
N SER A 344 -9.02 11.20 27.06
CA SER A 344 -9.52 12.57 27.20
C SER A 344 -10.04 13.12 25.89
N HIS A 345 -9.29 12.93 24.80
CA HIS A 345 -9.67 13.39 23.47
C HIS A 345 -10.95 12.70 22.96
N VAL A 346 -11.02 11.37 23.02
CA VAL A 346 -12.17 10.60 22.53
C VAL A 346 -13.42 10.86 23.39
N MET A 347 -13.29 10.93 24.71
CA MET A 347 -14.42 11.26 25.59
C MET A 347 -14.96 12.67 25.35
N GLN A 348 -14.10 13.63 25.02
CA GLN A 348 -14.52 14.96 24.60
C GLN A 348 -15.33 14.92 23.29
N GLN A 349 -14.93 14.08 22.33
CA GLN A 349 -15.70 13.88 21.09
C GLN A 349 -17.09 13.29 21.39
N PHE A 350 -17.17 12.30 22.28
CA PHE A 350 -18.46 11.74 22.69
C PHE A 350 -19.33 12.76 23.42
N LYS A 351 -18.75 13.61 24.25
CA LYS A 351 -19.45 14.72 24.89
C LYS A 351 -20.15 15.61 23.85
N TYR A 352 -19.47 16.00 22.77
CA TYR A 352 -20.10 16.80 21.71
C TYR A 352 -21.29 16.09 21.05
N LEU A 353 -21.20 14.78 20.81
CA LEU A 353 -22.29 13.99 20.22
C LEU A 353 -23.50 13.87 21.15
N VAL A 354 -23.20 13.63 22.43
CA VAL A 354 -24.13 13.43 23.52
C VAL A 354 -24.79 14.74 23.94
N ASP A 355 -24.12 15.88 23.87
CA ASP A 355 -24.69 17.20 24.19
C ASP A 355 -25.37 17.85 22.98
N GLY A 356 -25.23 17.27 21.79
CA GLY A 356 -25.77 17.82 20.55
C GLY A 356 -24.97 19.00 19.99
N GLN A 357 -23.73 19.18 20.43
CA GLN A 357 -22.83 20.25 20.01
C GLN A 357 -22.00 19.85 18.78
N TYR A 358 -22.69 19.48 17.69
CA TYR A 358 -22.05 18.87 16.51
C TYR A 358 -21.05 19.77 15.78
N GLY A 359 -21.25 21.09 15.83
CA GLY A 359 -20.34 22.05 15.20
C GLY A 359 -18.96 22.11 15.87
N ALA A 360 -18.88 21.84 17.17
CA ALA A 360 -17.60 21.83 17.89
C ALA A 360 -16.76 20.58 17.58
N GLY A 361 -17.40 19.47 17.21
CA GLY A 361 -16.74 18.20 16.86
C GLY A 361 -16.55 17.96 15.36
N ASP A 362 -16.97 18.90 14.51
CA ASP A 362 -16.90 18.81 13.05
C ASP A 362 -17.53 17.51 12.51
N PHE A 363 -18.74 17.21 12.99
CA PHE A 363 -19.47 15.99 12.66
C PHE A 363 -20.45 16.21 11.49
N ALA A 364 -20.46 15.27 10.54
CA ALA A 364 -21.47 15.21 9.49
C ALA A 364 -22.84 14.79 10.04
N GLN A 365 -23.92 15.08 9.30
CA GLN A 365 -25.30 14.82 9.70
C GLN A 365 -25.58 13.37 10.11
N GLY A 366 -24.87 12.40 9.52
CA GLY A 366 -24.99 10.98 9.87
C GLY A 366 -24.62 10.65 11.33
N PHE A 367 -23.88 11.52 12.00
CA PHE A 367 -23.43 11.34 13.39
C PHE A 367 -24.32 12.05 14.42
N TYR A 368 -25.44 12.66 14.01
CA TYR A 368 -26.28 13.49 14.90
C TYR A 368 -27.10 12.63 15.86
N LEU A 369 -26.41 12.06 16.86
CA LEU A 369 -26.91 11.04 17.78
C LEU A 369 -28.23 11.44 18.46
N ARG A 370 -28.37 12.70 18.90
CA ARG A 370 -29.61 13.22 19.51
C ARG A 370 -30.77 13.24 18.53
N SER A 371 -30.53 13.63 17.28
CA SER A 371 -31.57 13.62 16.25
C SER A 371 -32.02 12.19 15.97
N LEU A 372 -31.05 11.28 15.80
CA LEU A 372 -31.33 9.87 15.54
C LEU A 372 -32.12 9.22 16.69
N VAL A 373 -31.75 9.50 17.94
CA VAL A 373 -32.46 8.98 19.11
C VAL A 373 -33.84 9.63 19.29
N ARG A 374 -34.01 10.92 18.98
CA ARG A 374 -35.34 11.56 18.96
C ARG A 374 -36.28 10.84 17.99
N ASP A 375 -35.82 10.58 16.77
CA ASP A 375 -36.66 9.92 15.75
C ASP A 375 -37.05 8.50 16.20
N ARG A 376 -36.16 7.78 16.91
CA ARG A 376 -36.47 6.49 17.54
C ARG A 376 -37.47 6.62 18.69
N ASN A 377 -37.34 7.64 19.53
CA ASN A 377 -38.26 7.91 20.63
C ASN A 377 -39.69 8.18 20.11
N GLU A 378 -39.85 8.91 19.00
CA GLU A 378 -41.16 9.13 18.38
C GLU A 378 -41.82 7.82 17.90
N VAL A 379 -41.03 6.92 17.30
CA VAL A 379 -41.51 5.61 16.86
C VAL A 379 -41.91 4.75 18.05
N PHE A 380 -41.11 4.76 19.12
CA PHE A 380 -41.41 4.05 20.36
C PHE A 380 -42.71 4.53 21.00
N HIS A 381 -42.87 5.85 21.13
CA HIS A 381 -44.08 6.47 21.66
C HIS A 381 -45.33 6.02 20.89
N LYS A 382 -45.30 6.12 19.55
CA LYS A 382 -46.41 5.68 18.69
C LYS A 382 -46.73 4.19 18.86
N LYS A 383 -45.71 3.33 19.01
CA LYS A 383 -45.89 1.89 19.24
C LYS A 383 -46.57 1.60 20.58
N ILE A 384 -46.12 2.25 21.66
CA ILE A 384 -46.70 2.10 23.00
C ILE A 384 -48.19 2.49 23.00
N ILE A 385 -48.54 3.62 22.35
CA ILE A 385 -49.93 4.08 22.27
C ILE A 385 -50.81 3.12 21.45
N CYS A 386 -50.30 2.64 20.31
CA CYS A 386 -51.01 1.67 19.47
C CYS A 386 -51.28 0.35 20.20
N VAL A 387 -50.27 -0.19 20.89
CA VAL A 387 -50.40 -1.45 21.65
C VAL A 387 -51.35 -1.26 22.83
N THR A 388 -51.27 -0.13 23.53
CA THR A 388 -52.21 0.22 24.61
C THR A 388 -53.65 0.26 24.12
N THR A 389 -53.90 0.91 22.98
CA THR A 389 -55.25 1.01 22.37
C THR A 389 -55.77 -0.34 21.89
N THR A 390 -54.87 -1.19 21.37
CA THR A 390 -55.24 -2.53 20.88
C THR A 390 -55.52 -3.48 22.04
N ALA A 391 -54.70 -3.44 23.08
CA ALA A 391 -54.85 -4.26 24.28
C ALA A 391 -56.16 -3.93 24.99
N THR A 392 -56.44 -2.64 25.25
CA THR A 392 -57.69 -2.19 25.88
C THR A 392 -58.94 -2.65 25.13
N LYS A 393 -58.93 -2.60 23.78
CA LYS A 393 -60.05 -3.10 22.95
C LYS A 393 -60.26 -4.62 23.04
N LYS A 394 -59.20 -5.40 23.16
CA LYS A 394 -59.25 -6.88 23.19
C LYS A 394 -59.60 -7.48 24.55
N LEU A 395 -59.73 -6.67 25.61
CA LEU A 395 -60.00 -7.17 26.96
C LEU A 395 -61.43 -7.72 27.11
N ASP A 396 -61.53 -8.86 27.77
CA ASP A 396 -62.78 -9.43 28.29
C ASP A 396 -63.17 -8.74 29.61
N VAL A 397 -63.71 -7.52 29.48
CA VAL A 397 -64.21 -6.74 30.63
C VAL A 397 -65.37 -7.45 31.33
N PRO A 398 -66.39 -7.98 30.64
CA PRO A 398 -67.52 -8.64 31.30
C PRO A 398 -67.13 -9.89 32.09
N GLY A 399 -66.25 -10.75 31.54
CA GLY A 399 -65.80 -11.96 32.22
C GLY A 399 -64.98 -11.66 33.47
N ILE A 400 -64.10 -10.67 33.41
CA ILE A 400 -63.30 -10.25 34.57
C ILE A 400 -64.20 -9.60 35.63
N MET A 401 -65.10 -8.69 35.25
CA MET A 401 -66.06 -8.08 36.19
C MET A 401 -66.92 -9.13 36.91
N LYS A 402 -67.33 -10.20 36.23
CA LYS A 402 -68.06 -11.29 36.87
C LYS A 402 -67.18 -12.09 37.84
N ALA A 403 -65.91 -12.29 37.52
CA ALA A 403 -64.97 -13.08 38.31
C ALA A 403 -64.45 -12.37 39.56
N THR A 404 -64.36 -11.04 39.54
CA THR A 404 -63.83 -10.21 40.64
C THR A 404 -64.91 -9.61 41.53
N ARG A 405 -66.18 -9.60 41.09
CA ARG A 405 -67.32 -9.13 41.91
C ARG A 405 -67.54 -10.03 43.13
N GLY A 406 -67.53 -9.42 44.32
CA GLY A 406 -67.76 -10.15 45.58
C GLY A 406 -68.22 -9.25 46.74
N ARG A 407 -67.39 -8.28 47.16
CA ARG A 407 -67.67 -7.42 48.33
C ARG A 407 -68.46 -6.14 48.00
N GLU A 408 -68.65 -5.83 46.72
CA GLU A 408 -69.20 -4.56 46.25
C GLU A 408 -70.72 -4.68 46.04
N LEU A 409 -71.50 -3.71 46.53
CA LEU A 409 -72.94 -3.63 46.29
C LEU A 409 -73.23 -3.18 44.85
N GLN A 410 -74.43 -3.45 44.32
CA GLN A 410 -74.85 -2.94 43.00
C GLN A 410 -74.69 -1.41 42.95
N GLY A 411 -74.00 -0.90 41.93
CA GLY A 411 -73.67 0.51 41.77
C GLY A 411 -72.36 0.97 42.42
N MET A 412 -71.68 0.14 43.21
CA MET A 412 -70.34 0.44 43.72
C MET A 412 -69.27 0.26 42.65
N VAL A 413 -68.20 1.05 42.79
CA VAL A 413 -67.07 1.11 41.85
C VAL A 413 -66.17 -0.13 42.01
N PRO A 414 -65.96 -0.93 40.96
CA PRO A 414 -65.16 -2.16 41.06
C PRO A 414 -63.66 -1.92 40.90
N LEU A 415 -63.00 -1.43 41.95
CA LEU A 415 -61.59 -1.02 41.92
C LEU A 415 -60.63 -2.19 41.64
N GLU A 416 -60.88 -3.36 42.25
CA GLU A 416 -60.01 -4.54 42.03
C GLU A 416 -60.07 -5.01 40.58
N THR A 417 -61.26 -4.95 39.97
CA THR A 417 -61.44 -5.24 38.54
C THR A 417 -60.62 -4.32 37.66
N PHE A 418 -60.63 -3.02 37.99
CA PHE A 418 -59.87 -2.01 37.27
C PHE A 418 -58.36 -2.28 37.36
N VAL A 419 -57.84 -2.60 38.55
CA VAL A 419 -56.42 -2.93 38.75
C VAL A 419 -56.02 -4.15 37.92
N VAL A 420 -56.81 -5.23 37.94
CA VAL A 420 -56.54 -6.45 37.15
C VAL A 420 -56.55 -6.15 35.64
N LEU A 421 -57.49 -5.34 35.17
CA LEU A 421 -57.59 -4.92 33.77
C LEU A 421 -56.39 -4.07 33.35
N CYS A 422 -55.99 -3.09 34.16
CA CYS A 422 -54.80 -2.25 33.93
C CYS A 422 -53.53 -3.08 33.83
N ARG A 423 -53.31 -4.03 34.76
CA ARG A 423 -52.14 -4.90 34.74
C ARG A 423 -52.00 -5.68 33.42
N ARG A 424 -53.11 -6.17 32.86
CA ARG A 424 -53.11 -6.89 31.57
C ARG A 424 -52.68 -6.01 30.39
N VAL A 425 -52.95 -4.69 30.46
CA VAL A 425 -52.52 -3.74 29.43
C VAL A 425 -51.06 -3.36 29.60
N VAL A 426 -50.66 -3.00 30.82
CA VAL A 426 -49.31 -2.51 31.15
C VAL A 426 -48.24 -3.59 30.89
N GLN A 427 -48.56 -4.87 31.12
CA GLN A 427 -47.64 -5.98 30.82
C GLN A 427 -47.16 -6.01 29.36
N ALA A 428 -47.95 -5.50 28.42
CA ALA A 428 -47.57 -5.46 27.01
C ALA A 428 -46.49 -4.42 26.70
N TRP A 429 -46.19 -3.49 27.61
CA TRP A 429 -45.21 -2.43 27.40
C TRP A 429 -43.77 -2.90 27.59
N SER A 430 -43.55 -3.91 28.45
CA SER A 430 -42.22 -4.39 28.84
C SER A 430 -41.34 -4.72 27.64
N SER A 431 -41.81 -5.61 26.76
CA SER A 431 -41.04 -6.07 25.59
C SER A 431 -40.74 -4.94 24.60
N ILE A 432 -41.62 -3.94 24.51
CA ILE A 432 -41.46 -2.79 23.62
C ILE A 432 -40.40 -1.84 24.17
N ALA A 433 -40.41 -1.61 25.48
CA ALA A 433 -39.40 -0.79 26.16
C ALA A 433 -38.02 -1.44 26.07
N GLU A 434 -37.92 -2.75 26.33
CA GLU A 434 -36.66 -3.49 26.20
C GLU A 434 -36.10 -3.41 24.77
N GLN A 435 -36.94 -3.64 23.76
CA GLN A 435 -36.53 -3.50 22.35
C GLN A 435 -36.08 -2.08 21.98
N HIS A 436 -36.73 -1.05 22.55
CA HIS A 436 -36.37 0.34 22.29
C HIS A 436 -35.00 0.69 22.89
N ILE A 437 -34.75 0.28 24.14
CA ILE A 437 -33.45 0.45 24.79
C ILE A 437 -32.35 -0.22 23.96
N ASP A 438 -32.59 -1.44 23.48
CA ASP A 438 -31.67 -2.17 22.62
C ASP A 438 -31.35 -1.41 21.31
N GLN A 439 -32.38 -0.87 20.66
CA GLN A 439 -32.20 -0.10 19.42
C GLN A 439 -31.38 1.18 19.63
N VAL A 440 -31.62 1.89 20.74
CA VAL A 440 -30.89 3.12 21.07
C VAL A 440 -29.44 2.81 21.42
N CYS A 441 -29.18 1.75 22.20
CA CYS A 441 -27.82 1.31 22.52
C CYS A 441 -27.05 0.93 21.26
N ASN A 442 -27.65 0.13 20.38
CA ASN A 442 -27.00 -0.29 19.14
C ASN A 442 -26.65 0.89 18.23
N LEU A 443 -27.56 1.87 18.14
CA LEU A 443 -27.32 3.09 17.37
C LEU A 443 -26.16 3.92 17.97
N ALA A 444 -26.10 4.04 19.30
CA ALA A 444 -24.98 4.69 19.97
C ALA A 444 -23.66 3.95 19.76
N SER A 445 -23.65 2.62 19.85
CA SER A 445 -22.48 1.78 19.58
C SER A 445 -21.91 2.02 18.19
N GLN A 446 -22.77 2.02 17.16
CA GLN A 446 -22.36 2.26 15.77
C GLN A 446 -21.71 3.63 15.60
N VAL A 447 -22.36 4.67 16.13
CA VAL A 447 -21.84 6.05 16.06
C VAL A 447 -20.50 6.16 16.80
N PHE A 448 -20.38 5.58 18.00
CA PHE A 448 -19.15 5.63 18.78
C PHE A 448 -18.02 4.83 18.12
N GLU A 449 -18.30 3.68 17.53
CA GLU A 449 -17.33 2.87 16.81
C GLU A 449 -16.72 3.63 15.61
N GLU A 450 -17.57 4.28 14.80
CA GLU A 450 -17.09 5.09 13.68
C GLU A 450 -16.24 6.29 14.13
N VAL A 451 -16.59 6.90 15.26
CA VAL A 451 -15.84 8.02 15.84
C VAL A 451 -14.48 7.54 16.35
N ILE A 452 -14.42 6.37 17.01
CA ILE A 452 -13.17 5.75 17.44
C ILE A 452 -12.28 5.48 16.23
N GLN A 453 -12.82 4.88 15.17
CA GLN A 453 -12.05 4.58 13.95
C GLN A 453 -11.44 5.84 13.29
N LYS A 454 -12.12 6.99 13.38
CA LYS A 454 -11.69 8.25 12.74
C LYS A 454 -10.80 9.14 13.62
N ARG A 455 -11.02 9.14 14.94
CA ARG A 455 -10.45 10.13 15.87
C ARG A 455 -9.50 9.54 16.91
N CYS A 456 -9.43 8.21 17.03
CA CYS A 456 -8.48 7.52 17.92
C CYS A 456 -7.22 7.11 17.15
N ASP A 457 -6.09 7.09 17.82
CA ASP A 457 -4.86 6.56 17.25
C ASP A 457 -5.05 5.09 16.83
N LYS A 458 -4.56 4.73 15.64
CA LYS A 458 -4.78 3.40 15.03
C LYS A 458 -4.38 2.22 15.93
N ILE A 459 -3.40 2.44 16.81
CA ILE A 459 -2.89 1.44 17.74
C ILE A 459 -3.91 1.14 18.85
N LEU A 460 -4.74 2.13 19.20
CA LEU A 460 -5.69 2.09 20.29
C LEU A 460 -7.12 1.77 19.85
N VAL A 461 -7.42 1.85 18.55
CA VAL A 461 -8.77 1.61 18.00
C VAL A 461 -9.38 0.30 18.53
N ASN A 462 -8.67 -0.82 18.47
CA ASN A 462 -9.22 -2.11 18.92
C ASN A 462 -9.54 -2.09 20.42
N TYR A 463 -8.62 -1.57 21.23
CA TYR A 463 -8.81 -1.45 22.67
C TYR A 463 -10.02 -0.56 23.00
N PHE A 464 -10.13 0.60 22.35
CA PHE A 464 -11.24 1.53 22.55
C PHE A 464 -12.58 0.95 22.10
N SER A 465 -12.64 0.28 20.96
CA SER A 465 -13.87 -0.35 20.46
C SER A 465 -14.36 -1.47 21.38
N GLU A 466 -13.48 -2.35 21.83
CA GLU A 466 -13.83 -3.41 22.79
C GLU A 466 -14.35 -2.83 24.11
N ARG A 467 -13.58 -1.91 24.71
CA ARG A 467 -13.93 -1.29 25.99
C ARG A 467 -15.20 -0.46 25.92
N MET A 468 -15.43 0.25 24.81
CA MET A 468 -16.66 1.01 24.61
C MET A 468 -17.87 0.10 24.44
N THR A 469 -17.72 -1.04 23.75
CA THR A 469 -18.78 -2.05 23.65
C THR A 469 -19.16 -2.58 25.03
N GLU A 470 -18.16 -2.94 25.85
CA GLU A 470 -18.39 -3.38 27.24
C GLU A 470 -19.08 -2.29 28.09
N PHE A 471 -18.71 -1.02 27.91
CA PHE A 471 -19.33 0.12 28.60
C PHE A 471 -20.82 0.25 28.23
N ILE A 472 -21.15 0.21 26.94
CA ILE A 472 -22.54 0.32 26.46
C ILE A 472 -23.36 -0.87 26.95
N ASP A 473 -22.81 -2.08 26.89
CA ASP A 473 -23.49 -3.28 27.40
C ASP A 473 -23.77 -3.20 28.91
N HIS A 474 -22.85 -2.59 29.67
CA HIS A 474 -23.07 -2.33 31.09
C HIS A 474 -24.18 -1.30 31.32
N GLN A 475 -24.16 -0.17 30.60
CA GLN A 475 -25.24 0.84 30.70
C GLN A 475 -26.60 0.28 30.25
N LYS A 476 -26.60 -0.57 29.23
CA LYS A 476 -27.80 -1.26 28.73
C LYS A 476 -28.46 -2.09 29.81
N LYS A 477 -27.69 -2.86 30.60
CA LYS A 477 -28.23 -3.65 31.73
C LYS A 477 -28.88 -2.76 32.79
N ILE A 478 -28.21 -1.68 33.18
CA ILE A 478 -28.74 -0.70 34.15
C ILE A 478 -30.06 -0.08 33.64
N MET A 479 -30.11 0.27 32.36
CA MET A 479 -31.32 0.83 31.74
C MET A 479 -32.49 -0.17 31.73
N HIS A 480 -32.23 -1.44 31.43
CA HIS A 480 -33.25 -2.50 31.50
C HIS A 480 -33.79 -2.68 32.91
N GLU A 481 -32.93 -2.71 33.92
CA GLU A 481 -33.35 -2.81 35.33
C GLU A 481 -34.20 -1.60 35.75
N ALA A 482 -33.78 -0.38 35.39
CA ALA A 482 -34.54 0.83 35.67
C ALA A 482 -35.91 0.85 34.96
N ALA A 483 -35.98 0.40 33.70
CA ALA A 483 -37.22 0.30 32.95
C ALA A 483 -38.22 -0.71 33.56
N ARG A 484 -37.70 -1.84 34.06
CA ARG A 484 -38.52 -2.84 34.78
C ARG A 484 -39.03 -2.30 36.11
N ALA A 485 -38.19 -1.62 36.89
CA ALA A 485 -38.62 -1.00 38.14
C ALA A 485 -39.77 0.01 37.92
N ILE A 486 -39.67 0.87 36.91
CA ILE A 486 -40.75 1.82 36.56
C ILE A 486 -42.03 1.08 36.14
N LEU A 487 -41.91 -0.03 35.41
CA LEU A 487 -43.06 -0.83 35.00
C LEU A 487 -43.73 -1.52 36.20
N ASP A 488 -42.93 -2.08 37.11
CA ASP A 488 -43.39 -2.75 38.31
C ASP A 488 -44.12 -1.78 39.25
N ASP A 489 -43.62 -0.54 39.37
CA ASP A 489 -44.31 0.53 40.10
C ASP A 489 -45.69 0.81 39.51
N GLU A 490 -45.83 0.86 38.18
CA GLU A 490 -47.10 1.07 37.48
C GLU A 490 -48.07 -0.13 37.65
N ILE A 491 -47.55 -1.36 37.68
CA ILE A 491 -48.32 -2.60 37.87
C ILE A 491 -48.83 -2.73 39.31
N ASN A 492 -48.00 -2.39 40.29
CA ASN A 492 -48.29 -2.60 41.71
C ASN A 492 -49.14 -1.47 42.29
N LEU A 493 -48.90 -0.22 41.87
CA LEU A 493 -49.64 0.94 42.36
C LEU A 493 -49.90 1.91 41.20
N PRO A 494 -51.06 1.83 40.52
CA PRO A 494 -51.39 2.73 39.43
C PRO A 494 -51.52 4.17 39.97
N SER A 495 -50.43 4.93 39.88
CA SER A 495 -50.21 6.15 40.68
C SER A 495 -51.12 7.33 40.31
N THR A 496 -51.79 7.26 39.16
CA THR A 496 -52.80 8.25 38.74
C THR A 496 -54.23 7.91 39.21
N LEU A 497 -54.44 6.77 39.89
CA LEU A 497 -55.71 6.47 40.56
C LEU A 497 -56.10 7.51 41.61
N GLN A 498 -55.12 8.19 42.24
CA GLN A 498 -55.38 9.26 43.20
C GLN A 498 -55.89 10.56 42.55
N ASN A 499 -55.59 10.77 41.26
CA ASN A 499 -55.94 11.98 40.51
C ASN A 499 -57.09 11.78 39.51
N THR A 500 -57.57 10.55 39.35
CA THR A 500 -58.72 10.28 38.50
C THR A 500 -59.98 10.37 39.34
N ASP A 501 -60.92 11.19 38.88
CA ASP A 501 -62.30 11.29 39.36
C ASP A 501 -63.09 9.98 39.06
N PHE A 502 -62.46 8.82 39.26
CA PHE A 502 -62.94 7.46 38.98
C PHE A 502 -64.28 7.21 39.68
N ALA A 503 -64.37 7.64 40.95
CA ALA A 503 -65.59 7.58 41.73
C ALA A 503 -66.66 8.60 41.29
N LYS A 504 -66.28 9.74 40.68
CA LYS A 504 -67.25 10.74 40.20
C LYS A 504 -67.82 10.41 38.82
N LYS A 505 -67.13 9.61 38.00
CA LYS A 505 -67.56 9.24 36.64
C LYS A 505 -68.37 7.94 36.57
N TRP A 506 -68.33 7.12 37.62
CA TRP A 506 -69.05 5.86 37.69
C TRP A 506 -70.52 6.07 38.08
N GLY A 507 -71.46 5.47 37.35
CA GLY A 507 -72.89 5.48 37.71
C GLY A 507 -73.69 6.72 37.31
N ASN A 508 -73.14 7.66 36.53
CA ASN A 508 -73.84 8.90 36.13
C ASN A 508 -74.67 8.79 34.83
N GLU A 509 -74.63 7.69 34.09
CA GLU A 509 -75.34 7.50 32.81
C GLU A 509 -76.12 6.17 32.76
N GLU A 510 -77.23 6.11 32.00
CA GLU A 510 -78.04 4.91 31.69
C GLU A 510 -77.29 3.82 30.86
N SER A 511 -75.98 3.98 30.66
CA SER A 511 -75.12 3.04 29.94
C SER A 511 -74.87 1.75 30.75
N LYS A 512 -74.62 0.64 30.04
CA LYS A 512 -74.14 -0.60 30.65
C LYS A 512 -72.78 -0.36 31.34
N GLU A 513 -72.59 -0.92 32.53
CA GLU A 513 -71.39 -0.77 33.39
C GLU A 513 -70.08 -1.20 32.67
N ASP A 514 -70.18 -2.12 31.70
CA ASP A 514 -69.06 -2.62 30.91
C ASP A 514 -68.49 -1.56 29.95
N ALA A 515 -69.35 -0.76 29.33
CA ALA A 515 -68.96 0.33 28.44
C ALA A 515 -68.29 1.48 29.23
N GLN A 516 -68.83 1.80 30.42
CA GLN A 516 -68.24 2.80 31.33
C GLN A 516 -66.85 2.36 31.80
N MET A 517 -66.67 1.09 32.20
CA MET A 517 -65.36 0.57 32.58
C MET A 517 -64.35 0.63 31.43
N ARG A 518 -64.76 0.31 30.19
CA ARG A 518 -63.89 0.37 29.00
C ARG A 518 -63.42 1.79 28.70
N ASP A 519 -64.30 2.78 28.78
CA ASP A 519 -63.93 4.18 28.52
C ASP A 519 -62.93 4.70 29.56
N ILE A 520 -63.21 4.46 30.85
CA ILE A 520 -62.34 4.92 31.93
C ILE A 520 -60.97 4.22 31.88
N LEU A 521 -60.96 2.90 31.64
CA LEU A 521 -59.73 2.13 31.44
C LEU A 521 -58.93 2.65 30.24
N GLY A 522 -59.58 2.94 29.12
CA GLY A 522 -58.94 3.48 27.93
C GLY A 522 -58.24 4.81 28.19
N ASN A 523 -58.94 5.75 28.82
CA ASN A 523 -58.41 7.06 29.17
C ASN A 523 -57.25 6.98 30.19
N TYR A 524 -57.38 6.13 31.20
CA TYR A 524 -56.31 5.88 32.17
C TYR A 524 -55.07 5.29 31.50
N CYS A 525 -55.23 4.17 30.78
CA CYS A 525 -54.10 3.46 30.19
C CYS A 525 -53.37 4.32 29.16
N LEU A 526 -54.09 5.17 28.42
CA LEU A 526 -53.47 6.11 27.47
C LEU A 526 -52.60 7.16 28.19
N THR A 527 -53.10 7.71 29.30
CA THR A 527 -52.36 8.69 30.12
C THR A 527 -51.13 8.05 30.76
N ALA A 528 -51.29 6.84 31.31
CA ALA A 528 -50.20 6.08 31.89
C ALA A 528 -49.15 5.69 30.83
N ALA A 529 -49.58 5.33 29.62
CA ALA A 529 -48.71 5.00 28.49
C ALA A 529 -47.84 6.20 28.06
N ASN A 530 -48.42 7.41 27.99
CA ASN A 530 -47.67 8.63 27.70
C ASN A 530 -46.58 8.88 28.75
N ARG A 531 -46.96 8.84 30.04
CA ARG A 531 -46.02 9.03 31.15
C ARG A 531 -44.92 7.97 31.16
N TYR A 532 -45.27 6.70 30.93
CA TYR A 532 -44.32 5.61 30.86
C TYR A 532 -43.33 5.83 29.70
N SER A 533 -43.84 6.19 28.51
CA SER A 533 -43.02 6.53 27.36
C SER A 533 -42.03 7.65 27.68
N ASP A 534 -42.50 8.74 28.28
CA ASP A 534 -41.67 9.88 28.67
C ASP A 534 -40.63 9.48 29.73
N ALA A 535 -41.01 8.64 30.69
CA ALA A 535 -40.09 8.17 31.73
C ALA A 535 -38.95 7.32 31.15
N ILE A 536 -39.25 6.42 30.21
CA ILE A 536 -38.22 5.65 29.50
C ILE A 536 -37.29 6.58 28.71
N CYS A 537 -37.83 7.55 27.97
CA CYS A 537 -37.01 8.45 27.15
C CYS A 537 -36.18 9.44 27.99
N LEU A 538 -36.76 10.07 29.02
CA LEU A 538 -36.15 11.18 29.76
C LEU A 538 -35.41 10.74 31.02
N TYR A 539 -35.76 9.61 31.64
CA TYR A 539 -35.11 9.17 32.87
C TYR A 539 -34.25 7.93 32.68
N VAL A 540 -34.67 6.98 31.85
CA VAL A 540 -33.89 5.76 31.59
C VAL A 540 -32.81 6.04 30.55
N ILE A 541 -33.19 6.42 29.33
CA ILE A 541 -32.25 6.64 28.23
C ILE A 541 -31.33 7.84 28.51
N GLU A 542 -31.90 8.96 28.95
CA GLU A 542 -31.10 10.16 29.21
C GLU A 542 -30.04 9.93 30.29
N ARG A 543 -30.40 9.29 31.41
CA ARG A 543 -29.44 9.05 32.51
C ARG A 543 -28.48 7.91 32.18
N GLY A 544 -28.99 6.85 31.54
CA GLY A 544 -28.20 5.67 31.22
C GLY A 544 -27.13 5.97 30.17
N LEU A 545 -27.49 6.66 29.08
CA LEU A 545 -26.62 6.83 27.92
C LEU A 545 -25.99 8.22 27.82
N PHE A 546 -26.73 9.29 28.10
CA PHE A 546 -26.28 10.64 27.76
C PHE A 546 -25.67 11.41 28.94
N LYS A 547 -26.37 11.47 30.07
CA LYS A 547 -25.95 12.28 31.21
C LYS A 547 -24.58 11.84 31.73
N ASN A 548 -23.61 12.76 31.79
CA ASN A 548 -22.25 12.50 32.25
C ASN A 548 -21.60 11.28 31.58
N CYS A 549 -21.90 11.04 30.29
CA CYS A 549 -21.33 9.91 29.54
C CYS A 549 -19.81 9.99 29.44
N ASP A 550 -19.27 11.21 29.27
CA ASP A 550 -17.85 11.51 29.21
C ASP A 550 -17.13 11.15 30.51
N VAL A 551 -17.70 11.54 31.66
CA VAL A 551 -17.12 11.25 32.99
C VAL A 551 -17.18 9.75 33.30
N ARG A 552 -18.36 9.13 33.12
CA ARG A 552 -18.55 7.69 33.37
C ARG A 552 -17.71 6.84 32.43
N GLY A 553 -17.58 7.26 31.18
CA GLY A 553 -16.69 6.64 30.19
C GLY A 553 -15.24 6.75 30.63
N ALA A 554 -14.75 7.95 30.95
CA ALA A 554 -13.37 8.14 31.42
C ALA A 554 -13.05 7.28 32.65
N GLU A 555 -13.94 7.23 33.64
CA GLU A 555 -13.80 6.37 34.82
C GLU A 555 -13.75 4.88 34.45
N TRP A 556 -14.62 4.43 33.52
CA TRP A 556 -14.63 3.05 33.02
C TRP A 556 -13.30 2.66 32.36
N PHE A 557 -12.77 3.55 31.52
CA PHE A 557 -11.49 3.34 30.85
C PHE A 557 -10.29 3.37 31.81
N MET A 558 -10.33 4.20 32.86
CA MET A 558 -9.28 4.28 33.87
C MET A 558 -9.31 3.12 34.88
N ALA A 559 -10.48 2.51 35.09
CA ALA A 559 -10.66 1.40 36.02
C ALA A 559 -10.11 0.06 35.49
N ASP A 560 -9.59 -0.01 34.26
CA ASP A 560 -9.06 -1.23 33.67
C ASP A 560 -7.63 -1.55 34.14
N PRO A 561 -7.42 -2.54 35.03
CA PRO A 561 -6.09 -2.93 35.48
C PRO A 561 -5.28 -3.64 34.38
N ALA A 562 -5.93 -4.08 33.31
CA ALA A 562 -5.31 -4.80 32.19
C ALA A 562 -5.11 -3.90 30.94
N ALA A 563 -5.29 -2.57 31.05
CA ALA A 563 -5.21 -1.66 29.91
C ALA A 563 -3.89 -1.78 29.16
N LEU A 564 -2.79 -1.88 29.89
CA LEU A 564 -1.44 -2.02 29.33
C LEU A 564 -1.17 -3.39 28.71
N SER A 565 -1.83 -4.46 29.16
CA SER A 565 -1.64 -5.81 28.60
C SER A 565 -2.52 -6.08 27.37
N ARG A 566 -3.63 -5.36 27.25
CA ARG A 566 -4.50 -5.32 26.06
C ARG A 566 -3.97 -4.38 24.97
N PHE A 567 -3.02 -3.52 25.30
CA PHE A 567 -2.28 -2.69 24.35
C PHE A 567 -1.48 -3.57 23.37
N ARG A 568 -1.97 -3.73 22.13
CA ARG A 568 -1.24 -4.46 21.08
C ARG A 568 -1.16 -3.63 19.81
N GLU A 569 0.07 -3.27 19.44
CA GLU A 569 0.32 -2.68 18.14
C GLU A 569 0.04 -3.71 17.03
N PRO A 570 -0.71 -3.32 15.97
CA PRO A 570 -0.87 -4.18 14.80
C PRO A 570 0.50 -4.58 14.23
N ARG A 571 0.68 -5.87 13.90
CA ARG A 571 1.98 -6.38 13.37
C ARG A 571 2.48 -5.61 12.16
N GLN A 572 1.58 -5.11 11.32
CA GLN A 572 1.92 -4.31 10.15
C GLN A 572 2.49 -2.94 10.52
N SER A 573 1.88 -2.26 11.50
CA SER A 573 2.36 -0.98 12.02
C SER A 573 3.73 -1.11 12.70
N ALA A 574 3.91 -2.19 13.48
CA ALA A 574 5.19 -2.49 14.13
C ALA A 574 6.32 -2.70 13.10
N ARG A 575 6.07 -3.50 12.05
CA ARG A 575 7.05 -3.71 10.95
C ARG A 575 7.40 -2.41 10.25
N LEU A 576 6.40 -1.58 9.91
CA LEU A 576 6.62 -0.30 9.26
C LEU A 576 7.41 0.67 10.17
N ARG A 577 7.15 0.66 11.47
CA ARG A 577 7.86 1.48 12.44
C ARG A 577 9.33 1.08 12.60
N GLU A 578 9.67 -0.20 12.41
CA GLU A 578 11.06 -0.67 12.37
C GLU A 578 11.74 -0.35 11.03
N SER A 579 11.04 -0.51 9.90
CA SER A 579 11.64 -0.34 8.58
C SER A 579 11.79 1.11 8.14
N LEU A 580 10.79 1.96 8.39
CA LEU A 580 10.76 3.34 7.90
C LEU A 580 11.95 4.19 8.38
N PRO A 581 12.39 4.13 9.65
CA PRO A 581 13.56 4.90 10.09
C PRO A 581 14.84 4.51 9.35
N GLN A 582 15.07 3.21 9.12
CA GLN A 582 16.24 2.71 8.40
C GLN A 582 16.22 3.18 6.94
N GLU A 583 15.04 3.20 6.31
CA GLU A 583 14.88 3.71 4.95
C GLU A 583 15.07 5.22 4.86
N ILE A 584 14.52 5.99 5.80
CA ILE A 584 14.73 7.44 5.90
C ILE A 584 16.22 7.75 6.08
N GLU A 585 16.93 6.96 6.88
CA GLU A 585 18.38 7.10 7.06
C GLU A 585 19.15 6.85 5.75
N LYS A 586 18.78 5.80 4.99
CA LYS A 586 19.35 5.53 3.65
C LYS A 586 19.10 6.70 2.69
N LEU A 587 17.88 7.24 2.64
CA LEU A 587 17.55 8.41 1.82
C LEU A 587 18.33 9.65 2.26
N GLN A 588 18.53 9.84 3.56
CA GLN A 588 19.30 10.95 4.09
C GLN A 588 20.79 10.84 3.75
N LYS A 589 21.36 9.63 3.81
CA LYS A 589 22.71 9.35 3.33
C LYS A 589 22.83 9.67 1.83
N ALA A 590 21.87 9.23 1.01
CA ALA A 590 21.84 9.55 -0.41
C ALA A 590 21.75 11.06 -0.70
N ILE A 591 20.94 11.81 0.06
CA ILE A 591 20.86 13.28 -0.06
C ILE A 591 22.19 13.95 0.32
N SER A 592 22.92 13.41 1.30
CA SER A 592 24.22 13.96 1.71
C SER A 592 25.35 13.73 0.69
N ILE A 593 25.24 12.66 -0.11
CA ILE A 593 26.15 12.35 -1.22
C ILE A 593 25.96 13.37 -2.37
N LEU A 594 24.73 13.83 -2.59
CA LEU A 594 24.35 14.78 -3.64
C LEU A 594 24.63 16.24 -3.28
#